data_AF-A0A388TEY9-F1
#
_entry.id   AF-A0A388TEY9-F1
#
_cell.length_a   1.000
_cell.length_b   1.000
_cell.length_c   1.000
_cell.angle_alpha   90.00
_cell.angle_beta   90.00
_cell.angle_gamma   90.00
#
_symmetry.space_group_name_H-M   'P 1'
#
loop_
_entity.id
_entity.type
_entity.pdbx_description
1 polymer ?
#
loop_
_entity_poly.entity_id
_entity_poly.type
_entity_poly.pdbx_seq_one_letter_code
_entity_poly.pdbx_strand_id
1 'polypeptide(L)' 'MTKQVALEAQTRDGLGKEKAKKLRGQGLIPAEFYGKGTENLH' A
#
# COMPACT_ATOMS: atom_id res chain seq x y z
N MET A 1 -26.57 -7.66 -7.31
CA MET A 1 -25.50 -8.64 -7.00
C MET A 1 -24.24 -7.88 -6.68
N THR A 2 -23.68 -8.05 -5.49
CA THR A 2 -22.42 -7.43 -5.08
C THR A 2 -21.27 -8.30 -5.56
N LYS A 3 -20.31 -7.71 -6.29
CA LYS A 3 -19.08 -8.41 -6.69
C LYS A 3 -18.02 -8.18 -5.63
N GLN A 4 -17.40 -9.25 -5.16
CA GLN A 4 -16.25 -9.18 -4.27
C GLN A 4 -14.98 -9.07 -5.12
N VAL A 5 -14.06 -8.21 -4.70
CA VAL A 5 -12.73 -8.02 -5.30
C VAL A 5 -11.67 -8.11 -4.21
N ALA A 6 -10.49 -8.62 -4.58
CA ALA A 6 -9.32 -8.70 -3.71
C ALA A 6 -8.15 -7.96 -4.35
N LEU A 7 -7.28 -7.37 -3.51
CA LEU A 7 -6.05 -6.72 -3.92
C LEU A 7 -4.88 -7.42 -3.23
N GLU A 8 -3.82 -7.71 -4.00
CA GLU A 8 -2.56 -8.18 -3.46
C GLU A 8 -1.70 -6.98 -3.01
N ALA A 9 -1.10 -7.08 -1.83
CA ALA A 9 -0.29 -6.02 -1.24
C ALA A 9 1.01 -6.58 -0.65
N GLN A 10 2.04 -5.73 -0.60
CA GLN A 10 3.35 -6.03 -0.02
C GLN A 10 3.75 -4.88 0.90
N THR A 11 4.40 -5.18 2.03
CA THR A 11 4.89 -4.16 2.95
C THR A 11 6.04 -3.36 2.33
N ARG A 12 6.10 -2.07 2.64
CA ARG A 12 7.11 -1.13 2.13
C ARG A 12 8.32 -1.06 3.05
N ASP A 13 9.53 -1.20 2.50
CA ASP A 13 10.81 -0.97 3.21
C ASP A 13 11.11 0.53 3.50
N GLY A 14 10.08 1.38 3.45
CA GLY A 14 10.10 2.71 4.05
C GLY A 14 9.27 3.78 3.34
N LEU A 15 9.38 4.99 3.90
CA LEU A 15 8.53 6.13 3.60
C LEU A 15 9.29 7.27 2.92
N GLY A 16 8.55 8.26 2.41
CA GLY A 16 9.09 9.49 1.84
C GLY A 16 9.08 9.55 0.31
N LYS A 17 9.35 10.76 -0.21
CA LYS A 17 9.19 11.14 -1.62
C LYS A 17 9.95 10.23 -2.59
N GLU A 18 11.24 10.03 -2.35
CA GLU A 18 12.10 9.27 -3.26
C GLU A 18 11.73 7.78 -3.30
N LYS A 19 11.43 7.18 -2.13
CA LYS A 19 10.96 5.79 -2.04
C LYS A 19 9.62 5.61 -2.77
N ALA A 20 8.66 6.52 -2.57
CA ALA A 20 7.39 6.49 -3.28
C ALA A 20 7.55 6.69 -4.80
N LYS A 21 8.46 7.56 -5.24
CA LYS A 21 8.78 7.77 -6.66
C LYS A 21 9.34 6.49 -7.30
N LYS A 22 10.23 5.77 -6.61
CA LYS A 22 10.78 4.50 -7.09
C LYS A 22 9.68 3.44 -7.27
N LEU A 23 8.78 3.29 -6.29
CA LEU A 23 7.64 2.36 -6.39
C LEU A 23 6.75 2.67 -7.61
N ARG A 24 6.42 3.94 -7.83
CA ARG A 24 5.66 4.36 -9.01
C ARG A 24 6.40 4.04 -10.32
N GLY A 25 7.72 4.18 -10.34
CA GLY A 25 8.55 3.79 -11.49
C GLY A 25 8.53 2.28 -11.79
N GLN A 26 8.15 1.45 -10.82
CA GLN A 26 7.99 0.00 -10.96
C GLN A 26 6.53 -0.39 -11.27
N GLY A 27 5.62 0.57 -11.46
CA GLY A 27 4.20 0.31 -11.66
C GLY A 27 3.43 -0.02 -10.37
N LEU A 28 4.06 0.14 -9.20
CA LEU A 28 3.43 -0.10 -7.90
C LEU A 28 2.84 1.19 -7.33
N ILE A 29 1.76 1.06 -6.56
CA ILE A 29 1.08 2.17 -5.89
C ILE A 29 1.31 2.04 -4.38
N PRO A 30 1.99 3.00 -3.73
CA PRO A 30 2.08 3.00 -2.27
C PRO A 30 0.70 3.28 -1.66
N ALA A 31 0.36 2.54 -0.62
CA ALA A 31 -0.89 2.66 0.12
C ALA A 31 -0.65 2.63 1.62
N GLU A 32 -1.71 2.84 2.38
CA GLU A 32 -1.75 2.80 3.84
C GLU A 32 -2.89 1.85 4.22
N PHE A 33 -2.59 0.84 5.04
CA PHE A 33 -3.62 -0.02 5.62
C PHE A 33 -3.80 0.35 7.10
N TYR A 34 -4.97 0.88 7.44
CA TYR A 34 -5.29 1.36 8.78
C TYR A 34 -6.69 0.91 9.21
N GLY A 35 -6.90 0.88 10.52
CA GLY A 35 -8.15 0.44 11.14
C GLY A 35 -8.15 0.71 12.63
N LYS A 36 -9.34 0.87 13.23
CA LYS A 36 -9.45 1.08 14.68
C LYS A 36 -8.94 -0.17 15.41
N GLY A 37 -7.91 -0.01 16.23
CA GLY A 37 -7.32 -1.11 17.02
C GLY A 37 -6.29 -1.95 16.27
N THR A 38 -5.86 -1.54 15.08
CA THR A 38 -4.78 -2.20 14.32
C THR A 38 -3.60 -1.26 14.16
N GLU A 39 -2.39 -1.81 14.15
CA GLU A 39 -1.20 -1.06 13.75
C GLU A 39 -1.27 -0.72 12.26
N ASN A 40 -0.84 0.49 11.89
CA ASN A 40 -0.83 0.91 10.50
C ASN A 40 0.28 0.17 9.76
N LEU A 41 -0.06 -0.41 8.60
CA LEU A 41 0.90 -1.04 7.72
C LEU A 41 1.13 -0.17 6.49
N HIS A 42 2.40 -0.07 6.13
CA HIS A 42 2.90 0.60 4.94
C HIS A 42 3.37 -0.43 3.93
#